data_AF-A0A0Q0V4K2-F1
#
_entry.id   AF-A0A0Q0V4K2-F1
#
_cell.length_a   1.000
_cell.length_b   1.000
_cell.length_c   1.000
_cell.angle_alpha   90.00
_cell.angle_beta   90.00
_cell.angle_gamma   90.00
#
_symmetry.space_group_name_H-M   'P 1'
#
loop_
_entity.id
_entity.type
_entity.pdbx_description
1 polymer ?
#
loop_
_entity_poly.entity_id
_entity_poly.type
_entity_poly.pdbx_seq_one_letter_code
_entity_poly.pdbx_strand_id
1 'polypeptide(L)'
;MRIRPSSIYTIGGIGSGMQRRRLDLLLLSLVPAVIKQGDQHPADHHMEITKAEERKKQRQEQKWAVIQEIQKAHLSGKNISQLAREYQLNWRTVKNYLQMTDPPPVQRRKRNTPLSPFLNRLAELEAQGHTLSSIDSLLRKEGYAGTFSAVRTAVETIRRNRKRKNPVMQEHCISRKQLAY
;
A
#
# COMPACT_ATOMS: atom_id res chain seq x y z
N MET A 1 -8.11 61.08 -60.22
CA MET A 1 -9.25 61.68 -59.49
C MET A 1 -9.91 60.63 -58.61
N ARG A 2 -9.70 60.69 -57.29
CA ARG A 2 -10.70 60.46 -56.22
C ARG A 2 -10.05 60.79 -54.88
N ILE A 3 -10.81 61.51 -54.08
CA ILE A 3 -10.42 62.36 -52.95
C ILE A 3 -10.45 61.54 -51.64
N ARG A 4 -9.57 61.85 -50.68
CA ARG A 4 -9.68 61.37 -49.28
C ARG A 4 -10.73 62.18 -48.51
N PRO A 5 -11.40 61.56 -47.54
CA PRO A 5 -11.54 62.15 -46.20
C PRO A 5 -11.23 61.10 -45.09
N SER A 6 -10.38 61.35 -44.08
CA SER A 6 -10.63 62.04 -42.79
C SER A 6 -11.89 61.53 -42.05
N SER A 7 -11.73 60.74 -40.96
CA SER A 7 -11.84 61.15 -39.52
C SER A 7 -13.29 61.48 -39.13
N ILE A 8 -13.98 61.02 -38.08
CA ILE A 8 -13.70 60.81 -36.63
C ILE A 8 -14.89 59.98 -36.10
N TYR A 9 -14.73 59.13 -35.07
CA TYR A 9 -15.56 59.11 -33.83
C TYR A 9 -15.00 58.09 -32.84
N THR A 10 -14.43 58.64 -31.77
CA THR A 10 -14.10 58.00 -30.49
C THR A 10 -15.37 57.92 -29.65
N ILE A 11 -15.68 56.78 -29.02
CA ILE A 11 -16.18 56.78 -27.64
C ILE A 11 -15.59 55.54 -26.93
N GLY A 12 -14.71 55.80 -25.97
CA GLY A 12 -14.11 54.78 -25.12
C GLY A 12 -15.11 54.25 -24.08
N GLY A 13 -15.19 52.93 -23.96
CA GLY A 13 -15.78 52.26 -22.81
C GLY A 13 -14.67 51.96 -21.79
N ILE A 14 -14.54 52.82 -20.78
CA ILE A 14 -13.74 52.57 -19.58
C ILE A 14 -14.66 51.91 -18.54
N GLY A 15 -14.20 50.82 -17.92
CA GLY A 15 -14.57 50.53 -16.53
C GLY A 15 -14.99 49.09 -16.21
N SER A 16 -14.03 48.18 -16.02
CA SER A 16 -14.21 47.05 -15.08
C SER A 16 -12.86 46.38 -14.71
N GLY A 17 -11.85 47.17 -14.34
CA GLY A 17 -10.52 46.67 -13.97
C GLY A 17 -10.16 46.81 -12.48
N MET A 18 -10.93 47.61 -11.72
CA MET A 18 -10.50 48.10 -10.40
C MET A 18 -11.14 47.39 -9.19
N GLN A 19 -12.14 46.51 -9.41
CA GLN A 19 -12.82 45.82 -8.30
C GLN A 19 -12.23 44.44 -7.98
N ARG A 20 -11.67 43.73 -8.98
CA ARG A 20 -11.06 42.40 -8.75
C ARG A 20 -9.78 42.47 -7.90
N ARG A 21 -8.90 43.43 -8.24
CA ARG A 21 -7.62 43.63 -7.54
C ARG A 21 -7.78 43.97 -6.05
N ARG A 22 -8.87 44.64 -5.69
CA ARG A 22 -9.13 45.06 -4.30
C ARG A 22 -9.59 43.89 -3.44
N LEU A 23 -10.39 42.97 -4.00
CA LEU A 23 -10.74 41.71 -3.34
C LEU A 23 -9.50 40.83 -3.13
N ASP A 24 -8.63 40.74 -4.13
CA ASP A 24 -7.39 39.94 -4.04
C ASP A 24 -6.48 40.44 -2.91
N LEU A 25 -6.30 41.77 -2.79
CA LEU A 25 -5.52 42.39 -1.71
C LEU A 25 -6.12 42.15 -0.32
N LEU A 26 -7.45 42.19 -0.20
CA LEU A 26 -8.14 41.92 1.07
C LEU A 26 -8.01 40.45 1.48
N LEU A 27 -8.07 39.52 0.52
CA LEU A 27 -7.86 38.10 0.77
C LEU A 27 -6.41 37.81 1.19
N LEU A 28 -5.43 38.48 0.57
CA LEU A 28 -4.01 38.38 0.94
C LEU A 28 -3.73 38.91 2.35
N SER A 29 -4.43 39.96 2.80
CA SER A 29 -4.27 40.49 4.18
C SER A 29 -4.88 39.61 5.26
N LEU A 30 -5.79 38.71 4.90
CA LEU A 30 -6.50 37.84 5.85
C LEU A 30 -5.73 36.55 6.14
N VAL A 31 -4.75 36.20 5.31
CA VAL A 31 -3.95 34.98 5.44
C VAL A 31 -2.60 35.34 6.09
N PRO A 32 -2.16 34.62 7.13
CA PRO A 32 -0.86 34.88 7.75
C PRO A 32 0.28 34.71 6.73
N ALA A 33 1.26 35.62 6.79
CA ALA A 33 2.39 35.67 5.84
C ALA A 33 3.27 34.39 5.85
N VAL A 34 3.20 33.59 6.92
CA VAL A 34 3.88 32.29 7.03
C VAL A 34 2.92 31.30 7.70
N ILE A 35 2.37 30.37 6.91
CA ILE A 35 1.67 29.21 7.44
C ILE A 35 2.74 28.16 7.76
N LYS A 36 3.12 28.04 9.04
CA LYS A 36 3.80 26.83 9.50
C LYS A 36 2.74 25.75 9.54
N GLN A 37 2.86 24.72 8.70
CA GLN A 37 2.09 23.49 8.91
C GLN A 37 2.41 23.02 10.33
N GLY A 38 1.45 23.19 11.23
CA GLY A 38 1.57 22.68 12.59
C GLY A 38 1.71 21.18 12.49
N ASP A 39 2.82 20.69 13.02
CA ASP A 39 2.95 19.29 13.38
C ASP A 39 1.75 18.88 14.25
N GLN A 40 1.17 17.74 13.89
CA GLN A 40 0.35 16.86 14.73
C GLN A 40 -1.07 17.33 15.04
N HIS A 41 -1.98 17.09 14.09
CA HIS A 41 -3.20 16.37 14.47
C HIS A 41 -2.80 14.89 14.62
N PRO A 42 -3.14 14.17 15.71
CA PRO A 42 -2.98 12.73 15.73
C PRO A 42 -4.02 12.22 14.74
N ALA A 43 -3.61 12.12 13.48
CA ALA A 43 -4.35 11.35 12.51
C ALA A 43 -4.53 9.99 13.18
N ASP A 44 -5.78 9.66 13.51
CA ASP A 44 -6.20 8.28 13.61
C ASP A 44 -5.63 7.61 12.37
N HIS A 45 -4.49 6.94 12.54
CA HIS A 45 -3.91 6.11 11.52
C HIS A 45 -4.83 4.90 11.43
N HIS A 46 -6.03 5.10 10.87
CA HIS A 46 -6.77 4.08 10.20
C HIS A 46 -5.79 3.52 9.18
N MET A 47 -5.12 2.43 9.55
CA MET A 47 -4.25 1.69 8.65
C MET A 47 -5.13 1.30 7.47
N GLU A 48 -5.07 2.08 6.40
CA GLU A 48 -5.80 1.77 5.18
C GLU A 48 -5.33 0.39 4.74
N ILE A 49 -6.24 -0.58 4.87
CA ILE A 49 -5.97 -1.95 4.53
C ILE A 49 -5.60 -1.93 3.04
N THR A 50 -4.42 -2.47 2.71
CA THR A 50 -4.01 -2.45 1.32
C THR A 50 -5.00 -3.32 0.52
N LYS A 51 -5.34 -2.96 -0.73
CA LYS A 51 -6.21 -3.78 -1.61
C LYS A 51 -5.85 -5.27 -1.65
N ALA A 52 -4.56 -5.60 -1.49
CA ALA A 52 -4.08 -6.97 -1.41
C ALA A 52 -4.48 -7.70 -0.11
N GLU A 53 -4.48 -6.98 1.02
CA GLU A 53 -4.92 -7.47 2.33
C GLU A 53 -6.45 -7.62 2.36
N GLU A 54 -7.19 -6.69 1.76
CA GLU A 54 -8.65 -6.82 1.58
C GLU A 54 -9.01 -8.08 0.77
N ARG A 55 -8.38 -8.27 -0.39
CA ARG A 55 -8.56 -9.50 -1.21
C ARG A 55 -8.18 -10.77 -0.46
N LYS A 56 -7.27 -10.68 0.50
CA LYS A 56 -6.84 -11.81 1.33
C LYS A 56 -7.91 -12.13 2.38
N LYS A 57 -8.43 -11.10 3.05
CA LYS A 57 -9.55 -11.19 3.99
C LYS A 57 -10.81 -11.74 3.32
N GLN A 58 -11.18 -11.19 2.17
CA GLN A 58 -12.34 -11.64 1.39
C GLN A 58 -12.26 -13.14 1.03
N ARG A 59 -11.10 -13.62 0.57
CA ARG A 59 -10.89 -15.05 0.29
C ARG A 59 -11.01 -15.92 1.54
N GLN A 60 -10.57 -15.41 2.70
CA GLN A 60 -10.73 -16.10 3.99
C GLN A 60 -12.20 -16.23 4.35
N GLU A 61 -12.94 -15.12 4.27
CA GLU A 61 -14.36 -15.03 4.60
C GLU A 61 -15.19 -15.92 3.69
N GLN A 62 -14.96 -15.89 2.37
CA GLN A 62 -15.61 -16.77 1.42
C GLN A 62 -15.37 -18.25 1.76
N LYS A 63 -14.12 -18.61 2.04
CA LYS A 63 -13.78 -19.99 2.43
C LYS A 63 -14.43 -20.38 3.75
N TRP A 64 -14.47 -19.46 4.72
CA TRP A 64 -15.09 -19.70 6.02
C TRP A 64 -16.60 -19.86 5.94
N ALA A 65 -17.28 -19.06 5.10
CA ALA A 65 -18.71 -19.17 4.86
C ALA A 65 -19.09 -20.57 4.33
N VAL A 66 -18.33 -21.10 3.37
CA VAL A 66 -18.52 -22.47 2.85
C VAL A 66 -18.33 -23.53 3.95
N ILE A 67 -17.35 -23.34 4.83
CA ILE A 67 -17.11 -24.27 5.95
C ILE A 67 -18.27 -24.25 6.94
N GLN A 68 -18.78 -23.07 7.29
CA GLN A 68 -19.94 -22.94 8.17
C GLN A 68 -21.21 -23.54 7.54
N GLU A 69 -21.38 -23.42 6.23
CA GLU A 69 -22.48 -24.06 5.51
C GLU A 69 -22.42 -25.59 5.63
N ILE A 70 -21.25 -26.19 5.40
CA ILE A 70 -21.01 -27.63 5.56
C ILE A 70 -21.27 -28.08 7.01
N GLN A 71 -20.85 -27.28 8.00
CA GLN A 71 -21.11 -27.55 9.42
C GLN A 71 -22.61 -27.55 9.72
N LYS A 72 -23.36 -26.56 9.24
CA LYS A 72 -24.83 -26.50 9.38
C LYS A 72 -25.51 -27.69 8.73
N ALA A 73 -25.08 -28.07 7.53
CA ALA A 73 -25.62 -29.22 6.80
C ALA A 73 -25.34 -30.56 7.49
N HIS A 74 -24.20 -30.68 8.19
CA HIS A 74 -23.92 -31.83 9.04
C HIS A 74 -24.81 -31.85 10.29
N LEU A 75 -25.03 -30.69 10.94
CA LEU A 75 -25.94 -30.58 12.07
C LEU A 75 -27.39 -30.93 11.70
N SER A 76 -27.81 -30.71 10.45
CA SER A 76 -29.12 -31.15 9.95
C SER A 76 -29.19 -32.66 9.60
N GLY A 77 -28.14 -33.43 9.88
CA GLY A 77 -28.13 -34.89 9.74
C GLY A 77 -27.50 -35.45 8.47
N LYS A 78 -26.90 -34.62 7.60
CA LYS A 78 -26.16 -35.13 6.42
C LYS A 78 -24.85 -35.79 6.87
N ASN A 79 -24.54 -36.96 6.31
CA ASN A 79 -23.30 -37.65 6.63
C ASN A 79 -22.10 -37.09 5.84
N ILE A 80 -20.88 -37.42 6.29
CA ILE A 80 -19.63 -36.93 5.68
C ILE A 80 -19.53 -37.31 4.19
N SER A 81 -19.96 -38.50 3.80
CA SER A 81 -19.88 -38.98 2.42
C SER A 81 -20.84 -38.25 1.48
N GLN A 82 -22.04 -37.91 1.95
CA GLN A 82 -23.02 -37.10 1.21
C GLN A 82 -22.48 -35.69 1.00
N LEU A 83 -21.97 -35.05 2.06
CA LEU A 83 -21.35 -33.73 1.98
C LEU A 83 -20.14 -33.72 1.04
N ALA A 84 -19.30 -34.75 1.08
CA ALA A 84 -18.17 -34.89 0.16
C ALA A 84 -18.60 -34.92 -1.31
N ARG A 85 -19.70 -35.62 -1.63
CA ARG A 85 -20.25 -35.70 -3.00
C ARG A 85 -20.91 -34.39 -3.42
N GLU A 86 -21.74 -33.80 -2.55
CA GLU A 86 -22.49 -32.57 -2.80
C GLU A 86 -21.57 -31.38 -3.04
N TYR A 87 -20.54 -31.21 -2.21
CA TYR A 87 -19.57 -30.12 -2.31
C TYR A 87 -18.34 -30.46 -3.16
N GLN A 88 -18.28 -31.67 -3.75
CA GLN A 88 -17.14 -32.17 -4.54
C GLN A 88 -15.80 -32.07 -3.79
N LEU A 89 -15.83 -32.35 -2.48
CA LEU A 89 -14.66 -32.28 -1.59
C LEU A 89 -14.19 -33.69 -1.21
N ASN A 90 -12.90 -33.81 -0.92
CA ASN A 90 -12.38 -35.03 -0.29
C ASN A 90 -12.99 -35.20 1.12
N TRP A 91 -13.41 -36.41 1.48
CA TRP A 91 -13.98 -36.71 2.80
C TRP A 91 -13.07 -36.30 3.97
N ARG A 92 -11.73 -36.34 3.78
CA ARG A 92 -10.76 -35.86 4.78
C ARG A 92 -10.86 -34.35 4.99
N THR A 93 -11.10 -33.60 3.92
CA THR A 93 -11.32 -32.15 3.97
C THR A 93 -12.62 -31.83 4.70
N VAL A 94 -13.70 -32.54 4.40
CA VAL A 94 -14.98 -32.39 5.11
C VAL A 94 -14.80 -32.69 6.59
N LYS A 95 -14.14 -33.81 6.94
CA LYS A 95 -13.83 -34.14 8.34
C LYS A 95 -13.03 -33.04 9.04
N ASN A 96 -11.99 -32.51 8.39
CA ASN A 96 -11.20 -31.40 8.93
C ASN A 96 -12.05 -30.14 9.13
N TYR A 97 -12.95 -29.82 8.19
CA TYR A 97 -13.85 -28.67 8.28
C TYR A 97 -14.85 -28.78 9.43
N LEU A 98 -15.36 -29.98 9.70
CA LEU A 98 -16.26 -30.21 10.84
C LEU A 98 -15.54 -30.03 12.20
N GLN A 99 -14.24 -30.27 12.25
CA GLN A 99 -13.42 -30.08 13.46
C GLN A 99 -12.91 -28.64 13.63
N MET A 100 -13.07 -27.78 12.61
CA MET A 100 -12.48 -26.45 12.58
C MET A 100 -13.36 -25.43 13.28
N THR A 101 -12.86 -24.80 14.35
CA THR A 101 -13.59 -23.78 15.13
C THR A 101 -13.32 -22.36 14.62
N ASP A 102 -12.13 -22.14 14.06
CA ASP A 102 -11.65 -20.83 13.62
C ASP A 102 -11.54 -20.73 12.10
N PRO A 103 -11.57 -19.51 11.53
CA PRO A 103 -11.40 -19.32 10.10
C PRO A 103 -10.03 -19.80 9.62
N PRO A 104 -9.95 -20.42 8.43
CA PRO A 104 -8.72 -21.04 7.95
C PRO A 104 -7.61 -19.99 7.78
N PRO A 105 -6.36 -20.29 8.17
CA PRO A 105 -5.26 -19.36 7.99
C PRO A 105 -4.99 -19.15 6.49
N VAL A 106 -5.03 -17.89 6.04
CA VAL A 106 -4.73 -17.53 4.64
C VAL A 106 -3.23 -17.58 4.34
N GLN A 107 -2.40 -17.64 5.38
CA GLN A 107 -0.96 -17.58 5.22
C GLN A 107 -0.43 -18.93 4.73
N ARG A 108 0.21 -18.91 3.56
CA ARG A 108 1.05 -20.02 3.12
C ARG A 108 2.20 -20.14 4.11
N ARG A 109 2.49 -21.37 4.55
CA ARG A 109 3.70 -21.64 5.33
C ARG A 109 4.90 -21.15 4.54
N LYS A 110 5.76 -20.35 5.18
CA LYS A 110 7.03 -19.94 4.58
C LYS A 110 7.88 -21.19 4.43
N ARG A 111 8.47 -21.36 3.24
CA ARG A 111 9.40 -22.46 2.99
C ARG A 111 10.76 -22.07 3.58
N ASN A 112 11.45 -23.04 4.18
CA ASN A 112 12.83 -22.87 4.59
C ASN A 112 13.67 -22.72 3.33
N THR A 113 14.30 -21.56 3.18
CA THR A 113 15.26 -21.29 2.11
C THR A 113 16.67 -21.40 2.68
N PRO A 114 17.71 -21.60 1.85
CA PRO A 114 19.10 -21.58 2.32
C PRO A 114 19.47 -20.29 3.06
N LEU A 115 18.73 -19.20 2.81
CA LEU A 115 18.92 -17.91 3.47
C LEU A 115 18.23 -17.82 4.83
N SER A 116 17.26 -18.69 5.13
CA SER A 116 16.48 -18.67 6.38
C SER A 116 17.34 -18.64 7.65
N PRO A 117 18.43 -19.42 7.78
CA PRO A 117 19.29 -19.38 8.97
C PRO A 117 20.04 -18.05 9.13
N PHE A 118 20.34 -17.38 8.02
CA PHE A 118 21.17 -16.16 7.99
C PHE A 118 20.35 -14.87 8.06
N LEU A 119 19.02 -14.93 8.24
CA LEU A 119 18.16 -13.74 8.23
C LEU A 119 18.49 -12.75 9.35
N ASN A 120 18.81 -13.24 10.54
CA ASN A 120 19.19 -12.37 11.68
C ASN A 120 20.52 -11.68 11.37
N ARG A 121 21.50 -12.46 10.90
CA ARG A 121 22.80 -11.95 10.49
C ARG A 121 22.71 -10.89 9.40
N LEU A 122 21.83 -11.10 8.43
CA LEU A 122 21.56 -10.14 7.37
C LEU A 122 21.05 -8.79 7.90
N ALA A 123 20.18 -8.82 8.93
CA ALA A 123 19.67 -7.61 9.56
C ALA A 123 20.76 -6.86 10.32
N GLU A 124 21.65 -7.57 11.01
CA GLU A 124 22.82 -6.97 11.68
C GLU A 124 23.75 -6.26 10.68
N LEU A 125 24.11 -6.95 9.59
CA LEU A 125 25.01 -6.41 8.58
C LEU A 125 24.40 -5.21 7.83
N GLU A 126 23.08 -5.19 7.64
CA GLU A 126 22.38 -4.03 7.07
C GLU A 126 22.39 -2.85 8.03
N ALA A 127 22.16 -3.09 9.33
CA ALA A 127 22.22 -2.06 10.36
C ALA A 127 23.62 -1.44 10.49
N GLN A 128 24.67 -2.23 10.27
CA GLN A 128 26.06 -1.79 10.22
C GLN A 128 26.40 -0.99 8.93
N GLY A 129 25.48 -0.93 7.95
CA GLY A 129 25.66 -0.16 6.72
C GLY A 129 26.51 -0.85 5.65
N HIS A 130 26.71 -2.16 5.72
CA HIS A 130 27.49 -2.88 4.72
C HIS A 130 26.83 -2.85 3.32
N THR A 131 27.67 -2.87 2.28
CA THR A 131 27.22 -2.95 0.88
C THR A 131 26.75 -4.37 0.55
N LEU A 132 25.89 -4.53 -0.47
CA LEU A 132 25.36 -5.84 -0.87
C LEU A 132 26.46 -6.86 -1.20
N SER A 133 27.53 -6.40 -1.87
CA SER A 133 28.69 -7.24 -2.21
C SER A 133 29.45 -7.69 -0.96
N SER A 134 29.63 -6.79 0.01
CA SER A 134 30.26 -7.11 1.30
C SER A 134 29.43 -8.12 2.09
N ILE A 135 28.11 -7.92 2.15
CA ILE A 135 27.17 -8.81 2.83
C ILE A 135 27.23 -10.22 2.24
N ASP A 136 27.14 -10.38 0.92
CA ASP A 136 27.22 -11.71 0.29
C ASP A 136 28.56 -12.39 0.54
N SER A 137 29.66 -11.63 0.47
CA SER A 137 31.00 -12.16 0.73
C SER A 137 31.15 -12.66 2.18
N LEU A 138 30.62 -11.92 3.15
CA LEU A 138 30.61 -12.32 4.55
C LEU A 138 29.76 -13.57 4.78
N LEU A 139 28.55 -13.62 4.20
CA LEU A 139 27.69 -14.80 4.30
C LEU A 139 28.33 -16.04 3.68
N ARG A 140 29.01 -15.91 2.54
CA ARG A 140 29.74 -17.03 1.93
C ARG A 140 30.86 -17.55 2.82
N LYS A 141 31.58 -16.67 3.51
CA LYS A 141 32.59 -17.06 4.51
C LYS A 141 31.98 -17.80 5.70
N GLU A 142 30.74 -17.46 6.08
CA GLU A 142 29.97 -18.10 7.14
C GLU A 142 29.26 -19.40 6.67
N GLY A 143 29.45 -19.83 5.42
CA GLY A 143 28.93 -21.10 4.89
C GLY A 143 27.65 -20.98 4.06
N TYR A 144 27.28 -19.79 3.59
CA TYR A 144 26.11 -19.60 2.74
C TYR A 144 26.32 -20.19 1.33
N ALA A 145 25.48 -21.17 0.97
CA ALA A 145 25.51 -21.86 -0.33
C ALA A 145 24.44 -21.39 -1.33
N GLY A 146 23.71 -20.31 -1.02
CA GLY A 146 22.62 -19.81 -1.87
C GLY A 146 23.03 -18.80 -2.94
N THR A 147 22.02 -18.21 -3.59
CA THR A 147 22.22 -17.26 -4.69
C THR A 147 22.38 -15.82 -4.18
N PHE A 148 23.22 -15.05 -4.86
CA PHE A 148 23.39 -13.61 -4.60
C PHE A 148 22.05 -12.86 -4.68
N SER A 149 21.20 -13.20 -5.66
CA SER A 149 19.88 -12.58 -5.83
C SER A 149 18.99 -12.76 -4.60
N ALA A 150 19.06 -13.90 -3.90
CA ALA A 150 18.29 -14.12 -2.69
C ALA A 150 18.73 -13.17 -1.55
N VAL A 151 20.05 -13.02 -1.35
CA VAL A 151 20.64 -12.06 -0.41
C VAL A 151 20.19 -10.65 -0.76
N ARG A 152 20.33 -10.24 -2.03
CA ARG A 152 19.91 -8.94 -2.52
C ARG A 152 18.42 -8.66 -2.24
N THR A 153 17.53 -9.57 -2.63
CA THR A 153 16.08 -9.40 -2.42
C THR A 153 15.74 -9.28 -0.94
N ALA A 154 16.41 -10.03 -0.08
CA ALA A 154 16.19 -9.96 1.37
C ALA A 154 16.65 -8.60 1.94
N VAL A 155 17.84 -8.12 1.60
CA VAL A 155 18.34 -6.80 2.05
C VAL A 155 17.45 -5.67 1.52
N GLU A 156 17.06 -5.71 0.24
CA GLU A 156 16.15 -4.72 -0.34
C GLU A 156 14.80 -4.71 0.39
N THR A 157 14.31 -5.88 0.80
CA THR A 157 13.07 -5.99 1.59
C THR A 157 13.24 -5.38 2.98
N ILE A 158 14.37 -5.61 3.65
CA ILE A 158 14.70 -4.97 4.94
C ILE A 158 14.71 -3.45 4.79
N ARG A 159 15.43 -2.92 3.79
CA ARG A 159 15.51 -1.48 3.51
C ARG A 159 14.14 -0.87 3.19
N ARG A 160 13.34 -1.56 2.38
CA ARG A 160 11.97 -1.13 2.04
C ARG A 160 11.08 -1.08 3.29
N ASN A 161 11.17 -2.10 4.14
CA ASN A 161 10.40 -2.15 5.38
C ASN A 161 10.84 -1.06 6.36
N ARG A 162 12.13 -0.74 6.44
CA ARG A 162 12.65 0.39 7.23
C ARG A 162 12.07 1.72 6.78
N LYS A 163 12.04 1.97 5.47
CA LYS A 163 11.41 3.18 4.88
C LYS A 163 9.92 3.27 5.20
N ARG A 164 9.19 2.15 5.13
CA ARG A 164 7.76 2.12 5.48
C ARG A 164 7.49 2.43 6.95
N LYS A 165 8.37 1.98 7.85
CA LYS A 165 8.25 2.19 9.29
C LYS A 165 8.65 3.60 9.75
N ASN A 166 9.40 4.36 8.95
CA ASN A 166 9.81 5.72 9.29
C ASN A 166 9.02 6.74 8.43
N PRO A 167 7.90 7.29 8.93
CA PRO A 167 7.04 8.21 8.17
C PRO A 167 7.70 9.58 7.90
N VAL A 168 8.74 9.96 8.65
CA VAL A 168 9.45 11.24 8.48
C VAL A 168 10.15 11.35 7.12
N MET A 169 10.48 10.20 6.49
CA MET A 169 11.08 10.15 5.15
C MET A 169 10.07 10.05 4.00
N GLN A 170 8.77 9.97 4.30
CA GLN A 170 7.71 9.97 3.29
C GLN A 170 7.34 11.42 2.99
N GLU A 171 8.30 12.19 2.49
CA GLU A 171 7.98 13.46 1.86
C GLU A 171 6.96 13.18 0.75
N HIS A 172 5.87 13.96 0.74
CA HIS A 172 4.82 13.90 -0.27
C HIS A 172 5.42 14.33 -1.61
N CYS A 173 6.13 13.43 -2.29
CA CYS A 173 6.67 13.67 -3.60
C CYS A 173 5.51 13.63 -4.61
N ILE A 174 4.91 14.79 -4.84
CA ILE A 174 3.90 14.98 -5.89
C ILE A 174 4.63 14.84 -7.23
N SER A 175 4.22 13.85 -8.01
CA SER A 175 4.75 13.69 -9.38
C SER A 175 4.34 14.89 -10.23
N ARG A 176 5.22 15.37 -11.10
CA ARG A 176 4.95 16.51 -12.00
C ARG A 176 3.66 16.35 -12.82
N LYS A 177 3.26 15.10 -13.10
CA LYS A 177 1.99 14.76 -13.78
C LYS A 177 0.75 15.09 -12.95
N GLN A 178 0.85 15.07 -11.63
CA GLN A 178 -0.24 15.40 -10.70
C GLN A 178 -0.36 16.90 -10.43
N LEU A 179 0.62 17.70 -10.85
CA LEU A 179 0.58 19.17 -10.80
C LEU A 179 0.02 19.80 -12.08
N ALA A 180 -0.25 19.01 -13.11
CA ALA A 180 -0.79 19.48 -14.39
C ALA A 180 -2.32 19.40 -14.36
N TYR A 181 -2.95 20.34 -13.66
CA TYR A 181 -4.37 20.71 -13.81
C TYR A 181 -4.51 22.22 -13.69
#